data_AF-A0A5F1YE14-F1
#
_entry.id   AF-A0A5F1YE14-F1
#
_cell.length_a   1.000
_cell.length_b   1.000
_cell.length_c   1.000
_cell.angle_alpha   90.00
_cell.angle_beta   90.00
_cell.angle_gamma   90.00
#
_symmetry.space_group_name_H-M   'P 1'
#
loop_
_entity.id
_entity.type
_entity.pdbx_description
1 polymer ?
#
loop_
_entity_poly.entity_id
_entity_poly.type
_entity_poly.pdbx_seq_one_letter_code
_entity_poly.pdbx_strand_id
1 'polypeptide(L)'
;MILFSDNEKEFQDSKSFWTSFGRNVLSKTGENSGRLIDVRFRSGALSGIVVLKRFRRIYFSKEHLKTDSKERLLLKIDPPSNLLGKRVYDKNARLLGTVVSIQTAPGSPKLVRFWVRKFPVSPKLELYPEDIETSLKNVLLKKVYDKRK
;
A
#
# COMPACT_ATOMS: atom_id res chain seq x y z
N MET A 1 48.53 11.31 -19.05
CA MET A 1 47.35 12.15 -19.35
C MET A 1 46.12 11.26 -19.18
N ILE A 2 45.50 11.29 -17.99
CA ILE A 2 44.32 10.46 -17.69
C ILE A 2 43.12 11.40 -17.81
N LEU A 3 42.31 11.18 -18.85
CA LEU A 3 41.04 11.85 -19.07
C LEU A 3 40.01 11.29 -18.09
N PHE A 4 39.73 12.03 -17.02
CA PHE A 4 38.55 11.81 -16.19
C PHE A 4 37.35 12.43 -16.91
N SER A 5 36.58 11.59 -17.61
CA SER A 5 35.35 11.94 -18.30
C SER A 5 34.16 11.85 -17.33
N ASP A 6 33.47 12.98 -17.14
CA ASP A 6 32.02 13.13 -16.96
C ASP A 6 31.27 12.28 -15.89
N ASN A 7 31.67 12.37 -14.62
CA ASN A 7 30.86 11.85 -13.49
C ASN A 7 30.23 12.94 -12.60
N GLU A 8 30.18 14.20 -13.03
CA GLU A 8 29.68 15.29 -12.16
C GLU A 8 28.16 15.51 -12.21
N LYS A 9 27.42 14.89 -13.15
CA LYS A 9 25.96 15.06 -13.23
C LYS A 9 25.15 14.14 -12.31
N GLU A 10 25.72 13.06 -11.78
CA GLU A 10 24.97 12.13 -10.89
C GLU A 10 24.93 12.55 -9.42
N PHE A 11 25.78 13.50 -9.00
CA PHE A 11 25.93 13.79 -7.56
C PHE A 11 24.92 14.79 -6.99
N GLN A 12 24.26 15.62 -7.81
CA GLN A 12 23.26 16.58 -7.32
C GLN A 12 21.90 15.95 -6.98
N ASP A 13 21.48 14.88 -7.67
CA ASP A 13 20.21 14.18 -7.39
C ASP A 13 20.25 13.34 -6.10
N SER A 14 21.45 12.99 -5.62
CA SER A 14 21.63 12.18 -4.41
C SER A 14 21.13 12.88 -3.13
N LYS A 15 21.21 14.21 -3.05
CA LYS A 15 20.69 15.01 -1.93
C LYS A 15 19.16 15.04 -1.87
N SER A 16 18.48 14.99 -3.02
CA SER A 16 17.01 14.91 -3.09
C SER A 16 16.47 13.52 -2.72
N PHE A 17 17.33 12.51 -2.72
CA PHE A 17 16.95 11.12 -2.56
C PHE A 17 16.87 10.68 -1.09
N TRP A 18 17.89 10.99 -0.28
CA TRP A 18 17.88 10.75 1.17
C TRP A 18 16.84 11.59 1.90
N THR A 19 16.50 12.76 1.37
CA THR A 19 15.43 13.63 1.91
C THR A 19 14.03 13.06 1.67
N SER A 20 13.88 11.99 0.89
CA SER A 20 12.61 11.29 0.67
C SER A 20 12.35 10.17 1.70
N PHE A 21 13.37 9.74 2.45
CA PHE A 21 13.22 8.76 3.52
C PHE A 21 12.26 9.25 4.60
N GLY A 22 11.38 8.37 5.08
CA GLY A 22 10.36 8.72 6.08
C GLY A 22 9.15 9.48 5.54
N ARG A 23 9.16 9.92 4.26
CA ARG A 23 8.00 10.59 3.65
C ARG A 23 6.83 9.63 3.49
N ASN A 24 5.62 10.19 3.57
CA ASN A 24 4.40 9.43 3.30
C ASN A 24 4.29 9.13 1.81
N VAL A 25 3.97 7.88 1.50
CA VAL A 25 3.61 7.42 0.16
C VAL A 25 2.09 7.44 0.08
N LEU A 26 1.53 8.19 -0.86
CA LEU A 26 0.08 8.32 -1.03
C LEU A 26 -0.40 7.45 -2.20
N SER A 27 -1.60 6.88 -2.08
CA SER A 27 -2.23 6.14 -3.15
C SER A 27 -2.85 7.06 -4.21
N LYS A 28 -3.43 6.46 -5.26
CA LYS A 28 -4.19 7.19 -6.29
C LYS A 28 -5.30 8.05 -5.69
N THR A 29 -6.00 7.56 -4.68
CA THR A 29 -7.06 8.27 -3.95
C THR A 29 -6.56 9.23 -2.88
N GLY A 30 -5.23 9.37 -2.71
CA GLY A 30 -4.62 10.23 -1.70
C GLY A 30 -4.52 9.59 -0.31
N GLU A 31 -4.84 8.30 -0.17
CA GLU A 31 -4.72 7.59 1.11
C GLU A 31 -3.25 7.28 1.44
N ASN A 32 -2.88 7.39 2.72
CA ASN A 32 -1.54 7.03 3.17
C ASN A 32 -1.28 5.52 3.04
N SER A 33 -0.40 5.17 2.10
CA SER A 33 0.06 3.82 1.79
C SER A 33 1.29 3.39 2.62
N GLY A 34 1.77 4.26 3.50
CA GLY A 34 2.82 4.03 4.49
C GLY A 34 3.98 5.02 4.35
N ARG A 35 5.08 4.75 5.05
CA ARG A 35 6.29 5.58 5.00
C ARG A 35 7.38 4.94 4.15
N LEU A 36 8.05 5.72 3.31
CA LEU A 36 9.20 5.24 2.55
C LEU A 36 10.33 4.86 3.54
N ILE A 37 10.84 3.63 3.41
CA ILE A 37 11.94 3.12 4.26
C ILE A 37 13.09 2.51 3.46
N ASP A 38 12.96 2.38 2.14
CA ASP A 38 14.03 1.90 1.28
C ASP A 38 13.68 2.18 -0.18
N VAL A 39 14.69 2.26 -1.03
CA VAL A 39 14.53 2.39 -2.48
C VAL A 39 15.45 1.38 -3.15
N ARG A 40 14.90 0.60 -4.08
CA ARG A 40 15.61 -0.49 -4.73
C ARG A 40 16.02 -0.11 -6.13
N PHE A 41 17.29 -0.31 -6.42
CA PHE A 41 17.86 -0.17 -7.76
C PHE A 41 18.20 -1.54 -8.32
N ARG A 42 18.06 -1.71 -9.63
CA ARG A 42 18.48 -2.89 -10.37
C ARG A 42 19.25 -2.39 -11.61
N SER A 43 20.53 -2.76 -11.70
CA SER A 43 21.42 -2.33 -12.80
C SER A 43 21.47 -0.80 -12.98
N GLY A 44 21.57 -0.05 -11.88
CA GLY A 44 21.59 1.42 -11.90
C GLY A 44 20.23 2.09 -12.10
N ALA A 45 19.21 1.36 -12.57
CA ALA A 45 17.86 1.90 -12.74
C ALA A 45 17.01 1.71 -11.47
N LEU A 46 16.16 2.69 -11.16
CA LEU A 46 15.16 2.58 -10.11
C LEU A 46 14.22 1.39 -10.42
N SER A 47 14.23 0.38 -9.56
CA SER A 47 13.39 -0.82 -9.65
C SER A 47 12.06 -0.63 -8.91
N GLY A 48 12.11 0.07 -7.76
CA GLY A 48 10.94 0.31 -6.93
C GLY A 48 11.29 0.87 -5.55
N ILE A 49 10.29 0.92 -4.67
CA ILE A 49 10.43 1.41 -3.29
C ILE A 49 9.91 0.39 -2.29
N VAL A 50 10.41 0.44 -1.05
CA VAL A 50 9.88 -0.30 0.08
C VAL A 50 9.25 0.66 1.07
N VAL A 51 8.03 0.35 1.47
CA VAL A 51 7.21 1.18 2.33
C VAL A 51 6.86 0.42 3.60
N LEU A 52 6.98 1.07 4.75
CA LEU A 52 6.55 0.54 6.04
C LEU A 52 5.10 0.97 6.31
N LYS A 53 4.22 -0.01 6.48
CA LYS A 53 2.83 0.20 6.89
C LYS A 53 2.46 -0.77 8.02
N ARG A 54 2.11 -0.24 9.20
CA ARG A 54 1.76 -1.03 10.41
C ARG A 54 2.70 -2.22 10.63
N PHE A 55 4.01 -1.95 10.67
CA PHE A 55 5.07 -2.95 10.87
C PHE A 55 5.30 -3.94 9.72
N ARG A 56 4.60 -3.80 8.59
CA ARG A 56 4.86 -4.60 7.37
C ARG A 56 5.65 -3.79 6.36
N ARG A 57 6.67 -4.41 5.78
CA ARG A 57 7.42 -3.89 4.63
C ARG A 57 6.70 -4.31 3.35
N ILE A 58 6.39 -3.35 2.50
CA ILE A 58 5.65 -3.56 1.25
C ILE A 58 6.49 -3.00 0.12
N TYR A 59 6.74 -3.82 -0.89
CA TYR A 59 7.46 -3.40 -2.09
C TYR A 59 6.48 -2.88 -3.15
N PHE A 60 6.79 -1.73 -3.73
CA PHE A 60 6.11 -1.19 -4.90
C PHE A 60 7.12 -1.05 -6.05
N SER A 61 6.86 -1.74 -7.16
CA SER A 61 7.66 -1.56 -8.38
C SER A 61 7.54 -0.14 -8.93
N LYS A 62 8.55 0.30 -9.69
CA LYS A 62 8.60 1.60 -10.35
C LYS A 62 7.35 1.88 -11.21
N GLU A 63 6.77 0.84 -11.82
CA GLU A 63 5.57 0.95 -12.65
C GLU A 63 4.39 1.58 -11.89
N HIS A 64 4.28 1.28 -10.59
CA HIS A 64 3.25 1.81 -9.71
C HIS A 64 3.52 3.24 -9.24
N LEU A 65 4.71 3.80 -9.48
CA LEU A 65 5.08 5.14 -9.05
C LEU A 65 4.66 6.18 -10.08
N LYS A 66 4.17 7.33 -9.62
CA LYS A 66 3.90 8.50 -10.44
C LYS A 66 5.13 9.42 -10.43
N THR A 67 5.67 9.69 -11.62
CA THR A 67 6.94 10.43 -11.83
C THR A 67 6.86 11.92 -11.49
N ASP A 68 5.66 12.46 -11.35
CA ASP A 68 5.41 13.90 -11.56
C ASP A 68 5.32 14.75 -10.28
N SER A 69 5.71 14.20 -9.13
CA SER A 69 5.60 14.93 -7.86
C SER A 69 6.99 15.20 -7.28
N LYS A 70 7.43 16.45 -7.41
CA LYS A 70 8.69 16.96 -6.85
C LYS A 70 8.74 16.87 -5.32
N GLU A 71 7.61 16.67 -4.65
CA GLU A 71 7.53 16.70 -3.18
C GLU A 71 6.91 15.44 -2.53
N ARG A 72 6.02 14.71 -3.21
CA ARG A 72 5.23 13.62 -2.63
C ARG A 72 5.41 12.32 -3.41
N LEU A 73 5.61 11.21 -2.71
CA LEU A 73 5.64 9.91 -3.36
C LEU A 73 4.20 9.45 -3.62
N LEU A 74 3.79 9.47 -4.88
CA LEU A 74 2.43 9.11 -5.29
C LEU A 74 2.43 7.77 -6.03
N LEU A 75 1.47 6.91 -5.69
CA LEU A 75 1.19 5.68 -6.42
C LEU A 75 0.10 5.93 -7.47
N LYS A 76 0.22 5.24 -8.61
CA LYS A 76 -0.81 5.18 -9.65
C LYS A 76 -1.98 4.27 -9.26
N ILE A 77 -1.82 3.47 -8.20
CA ILE A 77 -2.79 2.46 -7.75
C ILE A 77 -3.24 2.74 -6.31
N ASP A 78 -4.37 2.12 -5.93
CA ASP A 78 -4.76 1.96 -4.54
C ASP A 78 -4.36 0.57 -4.06
N PRO A 79 -3.24 0.43 -3.34
CA PRO A 79 -2.72 -0.89 -3.03
C PRO A 79 -3.63 -1.61 -2.01
N PRO A 80 -3.83 -2.94 -2.13
CA PRO A 80 -4.65 -3.71 -1.20
C PRO A 80 -4.21 -3.60 0.27
N SER A 81 -2.93 -3.29 0.50
CA SER A 81 -2.39 -2.99 1.82
C SER A 81 -3.08 -1.83 2.52
N ASN A 82 -3.78 -0.95 1.79
CA ASN A 82 -4.62 0.10 2.35
C ASN A 82 -5.83 -0.42 3.11
N LEU A 83 -6.29 -1.64 2.82
CA LEU A 83 -7.39 -2.23 3.58
C LEU A 83 -6.99 -2.57 5.01
N LEU A 84 -5.70 -2.81 5.29
CA LEU A 84 -5.24 -3.27 6.60
C LEU A 84 -5.60 -2.26 7.69
N GLY A 85 -6.36 -2.75 8.68
CA GLY A 85 -6.79 -1.97 9.82
C GLY A 85 -8.04 -1.13 9.61
N LYS A 86 -8.62 -1.11 8.40
CA LYS A 86 -9.93 -0.47 8.17
C LYS A 86 -11.03 -1.25 8.88
N ARG A 87 -12.03 -0.52 9.35
CA ARG A 87 -13.27 -1.12 9.90
C ARG A 87 -14.11 -1.61 8.74
N VAL A 88 -14.71 -2.78 8.92
CA VAL A 88 -15.57 -3.43 7.93
C VAL A 88 -16.99 -3.44 8.45
N TYR A 89 -17.90 -2.90 7.66
CA TYR A 89 -19.32 -2.85 7.93
C TYR A 89 -20.09 -3.62 6.87
N ASP A 90 -21.19 -4.24 7.26
CA ASP A 90 -22.15 -4.78 6.32
C ASP A 90 -23.02 -3.68 5.69
N LYS A 91 -23.94 -4.08 4.80
CA LYS A 91 -24.91 -3.19 4.16
C LYS A 91 -25.80 -2.42 5.15
N ASN A 92 -26.04 -2.98 6.33
CA ASN A 92 -26.88 -2.37 7.37
C ASN A 92 -26.07 -1.52 8.37
N ALA A 93 -24.86 -1.10 7.97
CA ALA A 93 -23.93 -0.33 8.81
C ALA A 93 -23.52 -1.03 10.13
N ARG A 94 -23.64 -2.36 10.19
CA ARG A 94 -23.20 -3.15 11.34
C ARG A 94 -21.72 -3.43 11.26
N LEU A 95 -21.00 -3.14 12.34
CA LEU A 95 -19.57 -3.43 12.44
C LEU A 95 -19.30 -4.94 12.52
N LEU A 96 -18.64 -5.48 11.50
CA LEU A 96 -18.16 -6.86 11.45
C LEU A 96 -16.79 -7.01 12.09
N GLY A 97 -15.97 -5.96 12.04
CA GLY A 97 -14.67 -5.93 12.69
C GLY A 97 -13.66 -5.04 11.97
N THR A 98 -12.39 -5.40 12.06
CA THR A 98 -11.28 -4.73 11.36
C THR A 98 -10.53 -5.71 10.47
N VAL A 99 -10.02 -5.22 9.34
CA VAL A 99 -9.18 -6.05 8.45
C VAL A 99 -7.84 -6.33 9.13
N VAL A 100 -7.56 -7.60 9.42
CA VAL A 100 -6.34 -8.03 10.10
C VAL A 100 -5.30 -8.60 9.15
N SER A 101 -5.73 -9.15 8.02
CA SER A 101 -4.85 -9.74 7.02
C SER A 101 -5.46 -9.63 5.64
N ILE A 102 -4.60 -9.65 4.62
CA ILE A 102 -4.95 -9.64 3.21
C ILE A 102 -4.10 -10.68 2.49
N GLN A 103 -4.60 -11.19 1.38
CA GLN A 103 -3.83 -11.96 0.42
C GLN A 103 -3.94 -11.31 -0.95
N THR A 104 -2.81 -11.11 -1.58
CA THR A 104 -2.69 -10.61 -2.95
C THR A 104 -2.25 -11.73 -3.88
N ALA A 105 -2.54 -11.58 -5.17
CA ALA A 105 -2.03 -12.49 -6.18
C ALA A 105 -0.49 -12.41 -6.26
N PRO A 106 0.20 -13.52 -6.52
CA PRO A 106 1.66 -13.51 -6.72
C PRO A 106 2.04 -12.54 -7.85
N GLY A 107 3.00 -11.66 -7.59
CA GLY A 107 3.50 -10.71 -8.59
C GLY A 107 2.52 -9.61 -9.01
N SER A 108 1.33 -9.51 -8.39
CA SER A 108 0.31 -8.54 -8.78
C SER A 108 -0.27 -7.81 -7.56
N PRO A 109 -0.62 -6.52 -7.69
CA PRO A 109 -1.34 -5.77 -6.66
C PRO A 109 -2.83 -6.15 -6.57
N LYS A 110 -3.27 -7.25 -7.21
CA LYS A 110 -4.67 -7.70 -7.15
C LYS A 110 -4.97 -8.36 -5.81
N LEU A 111 -5.97 -7.86 -5.09
CA LEU A 111 -6.49 -8.50 -3.87
C LEU A 111 -7.23 -9.79 -4.25
N VAL A 112 -6.97 -10.88 -3.52
CA VAL A 112 -7.63 -12.18 -3.69
C VAL A 112 -8.65 -12.41 -2.57
N ARG A 113 -8.25 -12.17 -1.33
CA ARG A 113 -9.10 -12.31 -0.14
C ARG A 113 -8.56 -11.52 1.03
N PHE A 114 -9.41 -11.26 2.01
CA PHE A 114 -9.03 -10.59 3.24
C PHE A 114 -9.77 -11.16 4.44
N TRP A 115 -9.18 -10.98 5.62
CA TRP A 115 -9.72 -11.48 6.86
C TRP A 115 -10.07 -10.34 7.79
N VAL A 116 -11.28 -10.42 8.34
CA VAL A 116 -11.83 -9.46 9.28
C VAL A 116 -11.92 -10.09 10.66
N ARG A 117 -11.59 -9.33 11.69
CA ARG A 117 -11.68 -9.78 13.08
C ARG A 117 -12.37 -8.73 13.93
N LYS A 118 -13.37 -9.15 14.71
CA LYS A 118 -14.10 -8.26 15.62
C LYS A 118 -13.33 -7.99 16.91
N PHE A 119 -12.75 -9.03 17.50
CA PHE A 119 -11.97 -8.94 18.75
C PHE A 119 -10.68 -9.78 18.64
N PRO A 120 -9.62 -9.49 19.42
CA PRO A 120 -8.36 -10.24 19.40
C PRO A 120 -8.45 -11.74 19.72
N VAL A 121 -9.63 -12.25 20.13
CA VAL A 121 -9.88 -13.68 20.37
C VAL A 121 -10.95 -14.26 19.43
N SER A 122 -11.74 -13.42 18.74
CA SER A 122 -12.81 -13.90 17.85
C SER A 122 -12.23 -14.65 16.64
N PRO A 123 -12.99 -15.57 16.02
CA PRO A 123 -12.60 -16.15 14.74
C PRO A 123 -12.44 -15.07 13.67
N LYS A 124 -11.62 -15.37 12.66
CA LYS A 124 -11.46 -14.51 11.49
C LYS A 124 -12.58 -14.82 10.50
N LEU A 125 -13.25 -13.78 10.01
CA LEU A 125 -14.19 -13.87 8.90
C LEU A 125 -13.43 -13.67 7.59
N GLU A 126 -13.49 -14.65 6.70
CA GLU A 126 -12.94 -14.55 5.33
C GLU A 126 -13.94 -13.82 4.43
N LEU A 127 -13.43 -12.87 3.64
CA LEU A 127 -14.19 -12.06 2.70
C LEU A 127 -13.42 -11.88 1.39
N TYR A 128 -14.16 -11.61 0.32
CA TYR A 128 -13.62 -11.48 -1.01
C TYR A 128 -13.78 -10.06 -1.56
N PRO A 129 -12.87 -9.60 -2.46
CA PRO A 129 -12.96 -8.27 -3.07
C PRO A 129 -14.31 -7.96 -3.70
N GLU A 130 -14.99 -8.97 -4.24
CA GLU A 130 -16.28 -8.86 -4.92
C GLU A 130 -17.40 -8.42 -3.98
N ASP A 131 -17.26 -8.73 -2.69
CA ASP A 131 -18.21 -8.34 -1.64
C ASP A 131 -18.05 -6.85 -1.26
N ILE A 132 -16.96 -6.18 -1.65
CA ILE A 132 -16.71 -4.76 -1.33
C ILE A 132 -17.56 -3.85 -2.23
N GLU A 133 -18.27 -2.93 -1.60
CA GLU A 133 -18.97 -1.82 -2.28
C GLU A 133 -18.08 -0.58 -2.34
N THR A 134 -17.53 -0.16 -1.19
CA THR A 134 -16.58 0.96 -1.10
C THR A 134 -15.52 0.68 -0.04
N SER A 135 -14.33 1.26 -0.22
CA SER A 135 -13.16 0.98 0.61
C SER A 135 -12.35 2.21 1.01
N LEU A 136 -12.90 3.43 0.92
CA LEU A 136 -12.18 4.68 1.21
C LEU A 136 -11.68 4.77 2.66
N LYS A 137 -12.52 5.21 3.60
CA LYS A 137 -12.17 5.28 5.03
C LYS A 137 -12.42 3.95 5.75
N ASN A 138 -13.54 3.33 5.41
CA ASN A 138 -13.99 2.04 5.91
C ASN A 138 -14.30 1.14 4.72
N VAL A 139 -14.38 -0.17 4.97
CA VAL A 139 -14.87 -1.14 3.99
C VAL A 139 -16.37 -1.33 4.22
N LEU A 140 -17.18 -1.04 3.22
CA LEU A 140 -18.60 -1.39 3.20
C LEU A 140 -18.81 -2.60 2.31
N LEU A 141 -19.56 -3.58 2.80
CA LEU A 141 -19.90 -4.79 2.06
C LEU A 141 -21.30 -4.69 1.44
N LYS A 142 -21.46 -5.32 0.28
CA LYS A 142 -22.74 -5.38 -0.46
C LYS A 142 -23.80 -6.24 0.23
N LYS A 143 -23.38 -7.20 1.06
CA LYS A 143 -24.27 -8.21 1.68
C LYS A 143 -24.47 -7.93 3.17
N VAL A 144 -25.60 -8.39 3.69
CA VAL A 144 -25.90 -8.43 5.13
C VAL A 144 -25.27 -9.68 5.72
N TYR A 145 -24.54 -9.53 6.83
CA TYR A 145 -23.94 -10.65 7.55
C TYR A 145 -24.64 -10.82 8.88
N ASP A 146 -25.58 -11.76 8.92
CA ASP A 146 -26.28 -12.07 10.16
C ASP A 146 -25.46 -12.96 11.09
N LYS A 147 -25.72 -12.86 12.40
CA LYS A 147 -25.11 -13.79 13.36
C LYS A 147 -25.68 -15.17 13.05
N ARG A 148 -24.84 -16.13 12.64
CA ARG A 148 -25.19 -17.55 12.88
C ARG A 148 -25.41 -17.66 14.40
N LYS A 149 -26.65 -18.01 14.77
CA LYS A 149 -27.07 -18.30 16.14
C LYS A 149 -26.19 -19.39 16.74
#